data_AF-A0A3M2F9R9-F1
#
_entry.id   AF-A0A3M2F9R9-F1
#
_cell.length_a   1.000
_cell.length_b   1.000
_cell.length_c   1.000
_cell.angle_alpha   90.00
_cell.angle_beta   90.00
_cell.angle_gamma   90.00
#
_symmetry.space_group_name_H-M   'P 1'
#
loop_
_entity.id
_entity.type
_entity.pdbx_description
1 polymer ?
#
loop_
_entity_poly.entity_id
_entity_poly.type
_entity_poly.pdbx_seq_one_letter_code
_entity_poly.pdbx_strand_id
1 'polypeptide(L)' 'AARNIGPSLLGIYGRVPSIDGVPFARWDAAALERWLSNPRAVKPNTRMRIPPLSARDRADIIAYFRQVKEGGGR' A
#
# COMPACT_ATOMS: atom_id res chain seq x y z
N ALA A 1 13.16 16.73 11.47
CA ALA A 1 13.41 15.29 11.20
C ALA A 1 12.26 14.74 10.39
N ALA A 2 12.52 14.21 9.19
CA ALA A 2 11.46 13.53 8.42
C ALA A 2 10.92 12.38 9.28
N ARG A 3 9.62 12.37 9.55
CA ARG A 3 8.99 11.29 10.32
C ARG A 3 8.88 10.08 9.40
N ASN A 4 10.01 9.39 9.21
CA ASN A 4 10.18 8.23 8.33
C ASN A 4 9.49 6.99 8.92
N ILE A 5 8.17 7.05 9.06
CA ILE A 5 7.34 5.96 9.56
C ILE A 5 7.15 4.89 8.46
N GLY A 6 7.33 5.26 7.17
CA GLY A 6 7.28 4.34 6.03
C GLY A 6 7.73 4.98 4.71
N PRO A 7 7.84 4.19 3.63
CA PRO A 7 8.16 4.69 2.29
C PRO A 7 7.06 5.60 1.73
N SER A 8 7.39 6.40 0.71
CA SER A 8 6.40 7.21 -0.01
C SER A 8 5.34 6.32 -0.66
N LEU A 9 4.07 6.66 -0.44
CA LEU A 9 2.91 6.03 -1.08
C LEU A 9 2.53 6.70 -2.41
N LEU A 10 3.18 7.83 -2.75
CA LEU A 10 2.93 8.52 -4.01
C LEU A 10 3.31 7.62 -5.19
N GLY A 11 2.39 7.40 -6.13
CA GLY A 11 2.61 6.51 -7.27
C GLY A 11 2.80 5.04 -6.88
N ILE A 12 2.26 4.59 -5.74
CA ILE A 12 2.44 3.21 -5.28
C ILE A 12 1.79 2.19 -6.22
N TYR A 13 0.68 2.54 -6.89
CA TYR A 13 -0.04 1.60 -7.75
C TYR A 13 0.82 1.15 -8.94
N GLY A 14 1.03 -0.16 -9.07
CA GLY A 14 1.90 -0.77 -10.08
C GLY A 14 3.41 -0.70 -9.78
N ARG A 15 3.82 -0.05 -8.67
CA ARG A 15 5.21 0.00 -8.24
C ARG A 15 5.67 -1.39 -7.78
N VAL A 16 6.93 -1.73 -8.07
CA VAL A 16 7.57 -2.91 -7.48
C VAL A 16 7.73 -2.68 -5.97
N PRO A 17 7.39 -3.65 -5.10
CA PRO A 17 7.60 -3.50 -3.67
C PRO A 17 9.06 -3.23 -3.35
N SER A 18 9.32 -2.18 -2.57
CA SER A 18 10.66 -1.92 -2.02
C SER A 18 10.93 -2.71 -0.73
N ILE A 19 9.95 -3.50 -0.28
CA ILE A 19 10.06 -4.35 0.90
C ILE A 19 10.18 -5.80 0.46
N ASP A 20 11.15 -6.50 1.03
CA ASP A 20 11.32 -7.93 0.77
C ASP A 20 10.29 -8.77 1.53
N GLY A 21 10.11 -10.01 1.06
CA GLY A 21 9.28 -11.02 1.72
C GLY A 21 7.77 -10.82 1.52
N VAL A 22 7.35 -9.96 0.58
CA VAL A 22 5.97 -9.94 0.10
C VAL A 22 5.85 -10.81 -1.16
N PRO A 23 4.72 -11.51 -1.36
CA PRO A 23 4.55 -12.44 -2.47
C PRO A 23 4.12 -11.74 -3.79
N PHE A 24 4.29 -10.43 -3.89
CA PHE A 24 3.76 -9.62 -4.98
C PHE A 24 4.87 -9.11 -5.89
N ALA A 25 4.71 -9.23 -7.20
CA ALA A 25 5.62 -8.62 -8.17
C ALA A 25 5.43 -7.09 -8.23
N ARG A 26 4.19 -6.61 -8.04
CA ARG A 26 3.79 -5.20 -8.09
C ARG A 26 2.66 -4.91 -7.11
N TRP A 27 2.52 -3.67 -6.67
CA TRP A 27 1.39 -3.18 -5.89
C TRP A 27 0.17 -2.92 -6.79
N ASP A 28 -0.50 -3.98 -7.24
CA ASP A 28 -1.78 -3.90 -7.93
C ASP A 28 -2.97 -3.90 -6.95
N ALA A 29 -4.20 -3.90 -7.47
CA ALA A 29 -5.41 -3.87 -6.64
C ALA A 29 -5.51 -5.07 -5.68
N ALA A 30 -5.16 -6.28 -6.13
CA ALA A 30 -5.25 -7.48 -5.31
C ALA A 30 -4.16 -7.51 -4.21
N ALA A 31 -2.94 -7.08 -4.56
CA ALA A 31 -1.84 -6.93 -3.62
C ALA A 31 -2.17 -5.89 -2.54
N LEU A 32 -2.70 -4.73 -2.94
CA LEU A 32 -3.10 -3.67 -2.02
C LEU A 32 -4.29 -4.09 -1.13
N GLU A 33 -5.27 -4.81 -1.67
CA GLU A 33 -6.40 -5.31 -0.87
C GLU A 33 -5.93 -6.31 0.21
N ARG A 34 -5.05 -7.26 -0.15
CA ARG A 34 -4.45 -8.20 0.81
C ARG A 34 -3.60 -7.48 1.86
N TRP A 35 -2.85 -6.46 1.44
CA TRP A 35 -2.02 -5.67 2.34
C TRP A 35 -2.86 -4.83 3.31
N LEU A 36 -3.85 -4.08 2.83
CA LEU A 36 -4.68 -3.20 3.65
C LEU A 36 -5.62 -3.98 4.58
N SER A 37 -6.02 -5.21 4.23
CA SER A 37 -6.83 -6.06 5.10
C SER A 37 -6.03 -6.64 6.26
N ASN A 38 -4.82 -7.13 6.03
CA ASN A 38 -3.94 -7.64 7.09
C ASN A 38 -2.46 -7.63 6.69
N PRO A 39 -1.73 -6.53 6.95
CA PRO A 39 -0.31 -6.43 6.60
C PRO A 39 0.55 -7.53 7.23
N ARG A 40 0.21 -7.98 8.45
CA ARG A 40 0.96 -9.00 9.20
C ARG A 40 0.77 -10.40 8.64
N ALA A 41 -0.38 -10.69 8.05
CA ALA A 41 -0.61 -11.95 7.34
C ALA A 41 0.19 -12.01 6.02
N VAL A 42 0.44 -10.86 5.38
CA VAL A 42 1.26 -10.80 4.16
C VAL A 42 2.75 -10.83 4.50
N LYS A 43 3.19 -10.00 5.46
CA LYS A 43 4.58 -9.91 5.90
C LYS A 43 4.64 -10.03 7.43
N PRO A 44 5.03 -11.20 7.96
CA PRO A 44 5.28 -11.35 9.38
C PRO A 44 6.25 -10.29 9.90
N ASN A 45 6.02 -9.81 11.12
CA ASN A 45 6.85 -8.78 11.78
C ASN A 45 6.92 -7.42 11.07
N THR A 46 6.00 -7.11 10.13
CA THR A 46 5.90 -5.76 9.58
C THR A 46 5.62 -4.73 10.69
N ARG A 47 6.29 -3.57 10.61
CA ARG A 47 6.09 -2.43 11.53
C ARG A 47 4.83 -1.64 11.21
N MET A 48 4.29 -1.77 10.01
CA MET A 48 3.07 -1.10 9.58
C MET A 48 1.88 -1.65 10.39
N ARG A 49 1.17 -0.76 11.08
CA ARG A 49 -0.09 -1.05 11.77
C ARG A 49 -1.17 -0.20 11.12
N ILE A 50 -2.20 -0.87 10.61
CA ILE A 50 -3.42 -0.24 10.09
C ILE A 50 -4.57 -0.64 11.02
N PRO A 51 -5.42 0.30 11.47
CA PRO A 51 -6.66 -0.04 12.15
C PRO A 51 -7.59 -0.79 11.18
N PRO A 52 -8.50 -1.64 11.67
CA PRO A 52 -9.45 -2.34 10.79
C PRO A 52 -10.19 -1.35 9.87
N LEU A 53 -10.13 -1.61 8.57
CA LEU A 53 -10.83 -0.84 7.54
C LEU A 53 -11.98 -1.68 6.99
N SER A 54 -13.12 -1.06 6.68
CA SER A 54 -14.18 -1.77 5.97
C SER A 54 -13.72 -2.15 4.56
N ALA A 55 -14.40 -3.11 3.92
CA ALA A 55 -14.09 -3.46 2.54
C ALA A 55 -14.26 -2.27 1.58
N ARG A 56 -15.23 -1.39 1.88
CA ARG A 56 -15.45 -0.16 1.10
C ARG A 56 -14.30 0.83 1.25
N ASP A 57 -13.84 1.08 2.47
CA ASP A 57 -12.73 2.01 2.70
C ASP A 57 -11.45 1.54 1.99
N ARG A 58 -11.18 0.23 2.00
CA ARG A 58 -10.02 -0.32 1.27
C ARG A 58 -10.16 -0.14 -0.23
N ALA A 59 -11.35 -0.41 -0.79
CA ALA A 59 -11.61 -0.20 -2.21
C ALA A 59 -11.43 1.28 -2.61
N ASP A 60 -11.93 2.21 -1.79
CA ASP A 60 -11.82 3.65 -2.03
C ASP A 60 -10.35 4.12 -1.96
N ILE A 61 -9.55 3.62 -1.01
CA ILE A 61 -8.10 3.87 -0.93
C ILE A 61 -7.38 3.34 -2.17
N ILE A 62 -7.69 2.13 -2.61
CA ILE A 62 -7.07 1.52 -3.81
C ILE A 62 -7.42 2.34 -5.06
N ALA A 63 -8.67 2.80 -5.18
CA ALA A 63 -9.11 3.67 -6.26
C ALA A 63 -8.33 5.00 -6.27
N TYR A 64 -8.14 5.60 -5.10
CA TYR A 64 -7.32 6.80 -4.95
C TYR A 64 -5.86 6.56 -5.38
N PHE A 65 -5.22 5.47 -4.93
CA PHE A 65 -3.84 5.15 -5.34
C PHE A 65 -3.70 4.91 -6.85
N ARG A 66 -4.75 4.39 -7.51
CA ARG A 66 -4.75 4.22 -8.97
C ARG A 66 -4.73 5.56 -9.71
N GLN A 67 -5.36 6.60 -9.13
CA GLN A 67 -5.41 7.94 -9.70
C GLN A 67 -4.13 8.74 -9.42
N VAL A 68 -3.58 8.61 -8.22
CA VAL A 68 -2.44 9.42 -7.77
C VAL A 68 -1.11 8.83 -8.25
N LYS A 69 -0.47 9.54 -9.19
CA LYS A 69 0.86 9.22 -9.75
C LYS A 69 1.90 10.26 -9.31
N GLU A 70 3.16 9.83 -9.17
CA GLU A 70 4.30 10.77 -9.06
C GLU A 70 4.26 11.71 -10.28
N GLY A 71 4.02 13.01 -10.05
CA GLY A 71 3.92 14.04 -11.10
C GLY A 71 2.50 14.51 -11.47
N GLY A 72 1.44 14.05 -10.81
CA GLY A 72 0.04 14.44 -11.08
C GLY A 72 -0.38 15.81 -10.54
N GLY A 73 0.47 16.82 -10.69
CA GLY A 73 0.21 18.22 -10.35
C GLY A 73 0.36 19.12 -11.57
N ARG A 74 -0.48 18.90 -12.59
CA ARG A 74 -1.03 19.92 -13.48
C ARG A 74 -2.42 19.47 -13.90
#